data_AF-A0A660MS08-F1
#
_entry.id   AF-A0A660MS08-F1
#
_cell.length_a   1.000
_cell.length_b   1.000
_cell.length_c   1.000
_cell.angle_alpha   90.00
_cell.angle_beta   90.00
_cell.angle_gamma   90.00
#
_symmetry.space_group_name_H-M   'P 1'
#
loop_
_entity.id
_entity.type
_entity.pdbx_description
1 polymer ?
#
loop_
_entity_poly.entity_id
_entity_poly.type
_entity_poly.pdbx_seq_one_letter_code
_entity_poly.pdbx_strand_id
1 'polypeptide(L)'
;MQHYELVLLLNANTSEADRKAFLEGLESKFEVKEKDEIGIQNLSFKLKDGNTKAYFVSYLLNLSPEQVKEVKAALLYNQALVKYEIYKMGKDQKFFHFEKLQSEFDKAIEEIKERKYGQKISFFANERNAKYINWKSLPVLKYYLTRFGDIKPRAYTGNSVKIQKKVRQEIIRARTLGLLSFISR
;
A
#
# COMPACT_ATOMS: atom_id res chain seq x y z
N MET A 1 -9.51 -17.39 -13.00
CA MET A 1 -9.74 -16.19 -12.17
C MET A 1 -8.49 -15.93 -11.33
N GLN A 2 -8.15 -14.67 -11.09
CA GLN A 2 -6.96 -14.28 -10.34
C GLN A 2 -7.30 -13.23 -9.29
N HIS A 3 -6.58 -13.25 -8.17
CA HIS A 3 -6.70 -12.25 -7.13
C HIS A 3 -6.05 -10.93 -7.57
N TYR A 4 -6.79 -9.85 -7.37
CA TYR A 4 -6.30 -8.48 -7.56
C TYR A 4 -6.59 -7.69 -6.29
N GLU A 5 -5.65 -6.84 -5.91
CA GLU A 5 -5.85 -5.81 -4.90
C GLU A 5 -6.19 -4.51 -5.63
N LEU A 6 -7.41 -4.00 -5.44
CA LEU A 6 -7.83 -2.69 -5.93
C LEU A 6 -7.67 -1.69 -4.78
N VAL A 7 -6.89 -0.64 -5.00
CA VAL A 7 -6.71 0.46 -4.04
C VAL A 7 -7.36 1.71 -4.61
N LEU A 8 -8.26 2.31 -3.85
CA LEU A 8 -8.96 3.53 -4.19
C LEU A 8 -8.51 4.67 -3.29
N LEU A 9 -8.23 5.82 -3.90
CA LEU A 9 -8.03 7.10 -3.22
C LEU A 9 -9.24 7.98 -3.53
N LEU A 10 -10.04 8.25 -2.52
CA LEU A 10 -11.17 9.18 -2.58
C LEU A 10 -10.76 10.54 -2.02
N ASN A 11 -11.47 11.58 -2.45
CA ASN A 11 -11.25 12.91 -1.91
C ASN A 11 -11.60 12.94 -0.41
N ALA A 12 -10.71 13.49 0.41
CA ALA A 12 -10.91 13.57 1.85
C ALA A 12 -12.00 14.59 2.24
N ASN A 13 -12.28 15.57 1.38
CA ASN A 13 -13.24 16.65 1.65
C ASN A 13 -14.70 16.24 1.40
N THR A 14 -14.93 15.14 0.66
CA THR A 14 -16.26 14.61 0.40
C THR A 14 -16.90 14.12 1.69
N SER A 15 -18.22 14.28 1.82
CA SER A 15 -18.95 13.82 3.00
C SER A 15 -18.79 12.31 3.19
N GLU A 16 -18.94 11.84 4.44
CA GLU A 16 -18.88 10.40 4.73
C GLU A 16 -20.03 9.63 4.05
N ALA A 17 -21.22 10.23 3.99
CA ALA A 17 -22.38 9.62 3.33
C ALA A 17 -22.16 9.42 1.83
N ASP A 18 -21.65 10.45 1.13
CA ASP A 18 -21.39 10.36 -0.32
C ASP A 18 -20.29 9.33 -0.62
N ARG A 19 -19.26 9.23 0.23
CA ARG A 19 -18.22 8.22 0.10
C ARG A 19 -18.81 6.81 0.27
N LYS A 20 -19.62 6.58 1.30
CA LYS A 20 -20.27 5.27 1.52
C LYS A 20 -21.17 4.89 0.36
N ALA A 21 -22.03 5.80 -0.11
CA ALA A 21 -22.90 5.57 -1.26
C ALA A 21 -22.09 5.23 -2.53
N PHE A 22 -20.96 5.90 -2.76
CA PHE A 22 -20.07 5.57 -3.86
C PHE A 22 -19.46 4.17 -3.75
N LEU A 23 -18.99 3.79 -2.56
CA LEU A 23 -18.41 2.47 -2.31
C LEU A 23 -19.45 1.36 -2.48
N GLU A 24 -20.66 1.51 -1.95
CA GLU A 24 -21.78 0.57 -2.14
C GLU A 24 -22.14 0.41 -3.64
N GLY A 25 -22.13 1.52 -4.38
CA GLY A 25 -22.34 1.51 -5.82
C GLY A 25 -21.22 0.82 -6.62
N LEU A 26 -20.01 0.71 -6.07
CA LEU A 26 -18.92 -0.08 -6.65
C LEU A 26 -18.99 -1.54 -6.23
N GLU A 27 -19.28 -1.81 -4.96
CA GLU A 27 -19.37 -3.16 -4.41
C GLU A 27 -20.48 -3.98 -5.09
N SER A 28 -21.58 -3.34 -5.50
CA SER A 28 -22.63 -3.99 -6.29
C SER A 28 -22.19 -4.45 -7.69
N LYS A 29 -21.12 -3.84 -8.25
CA LYS A 29 -20.65 -4.12 -9.62
C LYS A 29 -19.61 -5.24 -9.70
N PHE A 30 -18.96 -5.58 -8.60
CA PHE A 30 -17.82 -6.50 -8.59
C PHE A 30 -17.89 -7.49 -7.43
N GLU A 31 -17.39 -8.71 -7.66
CA GLU A 31 -17.28 -9.71 -6.59
C GLU A 31 -16.12 -9.35 -5.65
N VAL A 32 -16.48 -8.74 -4.50
CA VAL A 32 -15.54 -8.38 -3.43
C VAL A 32 -15.41 -9.52 -2.43
N LYS A 33 -14.18 -9.98 -2.17
CA LYS A 33 -13.90 -11.01 -1.16
C LYS A 33 -13.64 -10.42 0.22
N GLU A 34 -12.78 -9.40 0.28
CA GLU A 34 -12.41 -8.72 1.52
C GLU A 34 -12.29 -7.22 1.24
N LYS A 35 -12.59 -6.42 2.27
CA LYS A 35 -12.54 -4.95 2.24
C LYS A 35 -11.73 -4.45 3.44
N ASP A 36 -10.82 -3.52 3.19
CA ASP A 36 -10.02 -2.85 4.21
C ASP A 36 -10.23 -1.33 4.08
N GLU A 37 -10.95 -0.76 5.04
CA GLU A 37 -11.16 0.69 5.16
C GLU A 37 -10.04 1.30 5.99
N ILE A 38 -9.08 1.93 5.31
CA ILE A 38 -7.87 2.50 5.93
C ILE A 38 -8.13 3.87 6.55
N GLY A 39 -9.14 4.58 6.02
CA GLY A 39 -9.49 5.92 6.47
C GLY A 39 -8.65 7.01 5.81
N ILE A 40 -8.65 8.20 6.43
CA ILE A 40 -7.95 9.37 5.90
C ILE A 40 -6.46 9.27 6.20
N GLN A 41 -5.62 9.35 5.17
CA GLN A 41 -4.17 9.37 5.29
C GLN A 41 -3.59 10.66 4.71
N ASN A 42 -2.48 11.11 5.29
CA ASN A 42 -1.71 12.23 4.76
C ASN A 42 -0.85 11.77 3.58
N LEU A 43 -0.87 12.55 2.51
CA LEU A 43 -0.10 12.35 1.30
C LEU A 43 1.21 13.15 1.34
N SER A 44 2.23 12.62 0.69
CA SER A 44 3.55 13.24 0.52
C SER A 44 3.55 14.35 -0.53
N PHE A 45 2.53 14.41 -1.38
CA PHE A 45 2.35 15.43 -2.42
C PHE A 45 0.94 16.02 -2.37
N LYS A 46 0.78 17.20 -2.97
CA LYS A 46 -0.52 17.86 -3.12
C LYS A 46 -1.28 17.25 -4.30
N LEU A 47 -2.55 16.93 -4.07
CA LEU A 47 -3.48 16.57 -5.13
C LEU A 47 -3.78 17.78 -6.02
N LYS A 48 -4.44 17.55 -7.15
CA LYS A 48 -4.84 18.60 -8.09
C LYS A 48 -5.64 19.72 -7.41
N ASP A 49 -6.49 19.36 -6.46
CA ASP A 49 -7.32 20.28 -5.69
C ASP A 49 -6.55 20.97 -4.54
N GLY A 50 -5.22 20.79 -4.48
CA GLY A 50 -4.35 21.32 -3.42
C GLY A 50 -4.38 20.53 -2.11
N ASN A 51 -5.31 19.58 -1.97
CA ASN A 51 -5.45 18.75 -0.77
C ASN A 51 -4.23 17.85 -0.56
N THR A 52 -3.81 17.69 0.69
CA THR A 52 -2.71 16.79 1.11
C THR A 52 -3.22 15.55 1.83
N LYS A 53 -4.54 15.30 1.81
CA LYS A 53 -5.19 14.16 2.44
C LYS A 53 -6.04 13.42 1.43
N ALA A 54 -6.11 12.10 1.57
CA ALA A 54 -7.02 11.26 0.81
C ALA A 54 -7.60 10.17 1.71
N TYR A 55 -8.82 9.74 1.40
CA TYR A 55 -9.45 8.60 2.05
C TYR A 55 -9.12 7.33 1.27
N PHE A 56 -8.54 6.34 1.95
CA PHE A 56 -8.04 5.11 1.35
C PHE A 56 -8.97 3.93 1.63
N VAL A 57 -9.26 3.18 0.56
CA VAL A 57 -9.96 1.90 0.64
C VAL A 57 -9.21 0.89 -0.21
N SER A 58 -9.08 -0.33 0.31
CA SER A 58 -8.42 -1.44 -0.37
C SER A 58 -9.38 -2.62 -0.43
N TYR A 59 -9.50 -3.22 -1.60
CA TYR A 59 -10.39 -4.34 -1.89
C TYR A 59 -9.60 -5.53 -2.40
N LEU A 60 -9.96 -6.72 -1.93
CA LEU A 60 -9.54 -7.98 -2.51
C LEU A 60 -10.61 -8.44 -3.50
N LEU A 61 -10.28 -8.44 -4.78
CA LEU A 61 -11.17 -8.82 -5.87
C LEU A 61 -10.72 -10.14 -6.51
N ASN A 62 -11.67 -10.91 -7.02
CA ASN A 62 -11.39 -12.12 -7.79
C ASN A 62 -11.87 -11.93 -9.23
N LEU A 63 -10.97 -11.53 -10.13
CA LEU A 63 -11.33 -11.07 -11.47
C LEU A 63 -10.62 -11.86 -12.57
N SER A 64 -11.25 -11.90 -13.75
CA SER A 64 -10.60 -12.24 -15.01
C SER A 64 -9.86 -11.01 -15.59
N PRO A 65 -8.86 -11.19 -16.47
CA PRO A 65 -8.18 -10.06 -17.13
C PRO A 65 -9.11 -9.15 -17.95
N GLU A 66 -10.23 -9.67 -18.44
CA GLU A 66 -11.24 -8.91 -19.20
C GLU A 66 -12.05 -8.01 -18.26
N GLN A 67 -12.52 -8.57 -17.14
CA GLN A 67 -13.24 -7.83 -16.10
C GLN A 67 -12.37 -6.71 -15.50
N VAL A 68 -11.05 -6.88 -15.43
CA VAL A 68 -10.14 -5.80 -14.99
C VAL A 68 -10.21 -4.58 -15.91
N LYS A 69 -10.42 -4.76 -17.22
CA LYS A 69 -10.59 -3.63 -18.16
C LYS A 69 -11.91 -2.90 -17.91
N GLU A 70 -12.97 -3.64 -17.62
CA GLU A 70 -14.28 -3.10 -17.28
C GLU A 70 -14.23 -2.30 -15.97
N VAL A 71 -13.56 -2.83 -14.94
CA VAL A 71 -13.32 -2.12 -13.67
C VAL A 71 -12.59 -0.80 -13.93
N LYS A 72 -11.53 -0.81 -14.74
CA LYS A 72 -10.78 0.40 -15.09
C LYS A 72 -11.66 1.43 -15.80
N ALA A 73 -12.50 0.99 -16.74
CA ALA A 73 -13.42 1.85 -17.45
C ALA A 73 -14.48 2.46 -16.53
N ALA A 74 -15.03 1.68 -15.59
CA ALA A 74 -16.00 2.14 -14.62
C ALA A 74 -15.44 3.19 -13.64
N LEU A 75 -14.14 3.09 -13.30
CA LEU A 75 -13.48 4.01 -12.37
C LEU A 75 -12.98 5.31 -13.03
N LEU A 76 -12.75 5.33 -14.34
CA LEU A 76 -12.05 6.44 -15.01
C LEU A 76 -12.80 7.78 -14.98
N TYR A 77 -14.14 7.76 -14.99
CA TYR A 77 -14.97 8.97 -15.10
C TYR A 77 -15.63 9.39 -13.79
N ASN A 78 -15.26 8.76 -12.66
CA ASN A 78 -15.87 9.11 -11.39
C ASN A 78 -15.18 10.33 -10.74
N GLN A 79 -15.93 11.41 -10.55
CA GLN A 79 -15.42 12.64 -9.95
C GLN A 79 -15.01 12.50 -8.46
N ALA A 80 -15.61 11.56 -7.72
CA ALA A 80 -15.25 11.32 -6.31
C ALA A 80 -13.89 10.62 -6.15
N LEU A 81 -13.43 9.95 -7.21
CA LEU A 81 -12.19 9.20 -7.24
C LEU A 81 -11.03 10.10 -7.66
N VAL A 82 -10.05 10.24 -6.77
CA VAL A 82 -8.80 10.97 -7.08
C VAL A 82 -7.87 10.10 -7.90
N LYS A 83 -7.71 8.84 -7.47
CA LYS A 83 -6.82 7.87 -8.10
C LYS A 83 -7.23 6.46 -7.74
N TYR A 84 -6.96 5.51 -8.62
CA TYR A 84 -7.03 4.09 -8.32
C TYR A 84 -5.76 3.38 -8.78
N GLU A 85 -5.43 2.27 -8.13
CA GLU A 85 -4.37 1.37 -8.52
C GLU A 85 -4.86 -0.06 -8.42
N ILE A 86 -4.50 -0.90 -9.40
CA ILE A 86 -4.85 -2.32 -9.40
C ILE A 86 -3.57 -3.14 -9.40
N TYR A 87 -3.36 -3.91 -8.35
CA TYR A 87 -2.21 -4.78 -8.19
C TYR A 87 -2.61 -6.23 -8.39
N LYS A 88 -1.96 -6.89 -9.34
CA LYS A 88 -2.07 -8.34 -9.53
C LYS A 88 -1.44 -9.06 -8.34
N MET A 89 -2.21 -9.90 -7.65
CA MET A 89 -1.71 -10.71 -6.55
C MET A 89 -1.22 -12.07 -7.03
N GLY A 90 -0.13 -12.53 -6.41
CA GLY A 90 0.36 -13.91 -6.55
C GLY A 90 -0.51 -14.89 -5.75
N LYS A 91 -0.40 -16.19 -6.06
CA LYS A 91 -1.17 -17.25 -5.37
C LYS A 91 -0.92 -17.28 -3.86
N ASP A 92 0.33 -17.07 -3.44
CA ASP A 92 0.75 -17.14 -2.04
C ASP A 92 0.66 -15.78 -1.31
N GLN A 93 0.26 -14.72 -2.02
CA GLN A 93 0.16 -13.39 -1.42
C GLN A 93 -1.13 -13.28 -0.63
N LYS A 94 -1.00 -12.86 0.64
CA LYS A 94 -2.13 -12.62 1.53
C LYS A 94 -2.55 -11.17 1.45
N PHE A 95 -3.86 -10.94 1.56
CA PHE A 95 -4.41 -9.62 1.79
C PHE A 95 -4.23 -9.26 3.27
N PHE A 96 -3.74 -8.06 3.55
CA PHE A 96 -3.50 -7.59 4.91
C PHE A 96 -4.36 -6.38 5.19
N HIS A 97 -4.95 -6.35 6.38
CA HIS A 97 -5.71 -5.21 6.88
C HIS A 97 -4.77 -4.20 7.53
N PHE A 98 -4.98 -2.91 7.26
CA PHE A 98 -4.09 -1.83 7.70
C PHE A 98 -4.01 -1.73 9.22
N GLU A 99 -5.16 -1.76 9.91
CA GLU A 99 -5.24 -1.66 11.37
C GLU A 99 -4.48 -2.79 12.06
N LYS A 100 -4.67 -4.02 11.58
CA LYS A 100 -3.97 -5.20 12.11
C LYS A 100 -2.45 -5.04 12.00
N LEU A 101 -1.96 -4.60 10.84
CA LEU A 101 -0.54 -4.31 10.66
C LEU A 101 -0.06 -3.19 11.58
N GLN A 102 -0.87 -2.14 11.75
CA GLN A 102 -0.53 -0.98 12.56
C GLN A 102 -0.27 -1.33 14.01
N SER A 103 -1.11 -2.19 14.60
CA SER A 103 -0.93 -2.69 15.98
C SER A 103 0.37 -3.47 16.21
N GLU A 104 1.02 -3.95 15.15
CA GLU A 104 2.25 -4.74 15.21
C GLU A 104 3.51 -3.90 14.92
N PHE A 105 3.37 -2.64 14.49
CA PHE A 105 4.50 -1.83 14.04
C PHE A 105 5.50 -1.49 15.14
N ASP A 106 5.05 -1.18 16.35
CA ASP A 106 5.97 -0.83 17.45
C ASP A 106 6.91 -2.00 17.76
N LYS A 107 6.36 -3.21 17.80
CA LYS A 107 7.16 -4.44 17.99
C LYS A 107 8.15 -4.65 16.86
N ALA A 108 7.73 -4.42 15.61
CA ALA A 108 8.61 -4.54 14.44
C ALA A 108 9.74 -3.50 14.45
N ILE A 109 9.44 -2.27 14.88
CA ILE A 109 10.43 -1.18 14.97
C ILE A 109 11.45 -1.47 16.07
N GLU A 110 11.01 -1.92 17.24
CA GLU A 110 11.93 -2.31 18.32
C GLU A 110 12.83 -3.48 17.89
N GLU A 111 12.30 -4.50 17.22
CA GLU A 111 13.12 -5.59 16.66
C GLU A 111 14.16 -5.07 15.65
N ILE A 112 13.85 -4.02 14.89
CA ILE A 112 14.81 -3.39 13.97
C ILE A 112 15.89 -2.62 14.75
N LYS A 113 15.53 -1.96 15.85
CA LYS A 113 16.46 -1.16 16.68
C LYS A 113 17.38 -2.01 17.53
N GLU A 114 16.89 -3.12 18.10
CA GLU A 114 17.66 -4.04 18.94
C GLU A 114 18.82 -4.73 18.18
N ARG A 115 18.82 -4.64 16.84
CA ARG A 115 19.89 -5.17 16.00
C ARG A 115 21.20 -4.47 16.29
N LYS A 116 22.19 -5.26 16.73
CA LYS A 116 23.54 -4.79 17.00
C LYS A 116 24.21 -4.27 15.71
N TYR A 117 24.87 -3.13 15.83
CA TYR A 117 25.70 -2.56 14.77
C TYR A 117 26.72 -3.60 14.28
N GLY A 118 26.77 -3.84 12.96
CA GLY A 118 27.67 -4.83 12.33
C GLY A 118 27.03 -6.17 11.96
N GLN A 119 25.83 -6.51 12.45
CA GLN A 119 25.12 -7.70 12.01
C GLN A 119 24.51 -7.48 10.61
N LYS A 120 25.01 -8.20 9.60
CA LYS A 120 24.49 -8.17 8.22
C LYS A 120 23.26 -9.06 8.00
N ILE A 121 22.49 -9.34 9.05
CA ILE A 121 21.30 -10.20 8.98
C ILE A 121 20.08 -9.33 8.67
N SER A 122 19.38 -9.66 7.59
CA SER A 122 18.17 -8.96 7.13
C SER A 122 17.00 -9.04 8.13
N PHE A 123 16.14 -8.02 8.15
CA PHE A 123 14.89 -8.03 8.94
C PHE A 123 13.94 -9.13 8.51
N PHE A 124 13.93 -9.38 7.22
CA PHE A 124 13.12 -10.40 6.58
C PHE A 124 13.80 -11.78 6.56
N ALA A 125 14.91 -11.97 7.30
CA ALA A 125 15.45 -13.31 7.53
C ALA A 125 14.48 -14.16 8.38
N ASN A 126 13.76 -13.50 9.30
CA ASN A 126 12.66 -14.11 10.03
C ASN A 126 11.42 -14.16 9.13
N GLU A 127 10.88 -15.36 8.88
CA GLU A 127 9.73 -15.55 8.00
C GLU A 127 8.48 -14.78 8.47
N ARG A 128 8.34 -14.62 9.80
CA ARG A 128 7.26 -13.85 10.44
C ARG A 128 7.22 -12.40 9.96
N ASN A 129 8.38 -11.85 9.59
CA ASN A 129 8.51 -10.45 9.17
C ASN A 129 8.20 -10.25 7.68
N ALA A 130 8.02 -11.32 6.92
CA ALA A 130 7.67 -11.24 5.50
C ALA A 130 6.35 -10.48 5.24
N LYS A 131 5.43 -10.45 6.21
CA LYS A 131 4.17 -9.69 6.14
C LYS A 131 4.36 -8.18 6.02
N TYR A 132 5.47 -7.65 6.53
CA TYR A 132 5.78 -6.23 6.46
C TYR A 132 6.34 -5.79 5.10
N ILE A 133 6.52 -6.72 4.17
CA ILE A 133 6.78 -6.40 2.75
C ILE A 133 5.44 -6.11 2.08
N ASN A 134 4.81 -5.01 2.49
CA ASN A 134 3.54 -4.52 1.96
C ASN A 134 3.52 -2.99 2.00
N TRP A 135 2.93 -2.35 1.00
CA TRP A 135 2.78 -0.89 0.92
C TRP A 135 2.06 -0.27 2.13
N LYS A 136 1.22 -1.03 2.83
CA LYS A 136 0.54 -0.62 4.08
C LYS A 136 1.52 -0.48 5.26
N SER A 137 2.65 -1.18 5.25
CA SER A 137 3.64 -1.19 6.34
C SER A 137 4.63 -0.01 6.29
N LEU A 138 4.10 1.22 6.30
CA LEU A 138 4.89 2.44 6.09
C LEU A 138 6.10 2.60 7.02
N PRO A 139 6.04 2.34 8.35
CA PRO A 139 7.19 2.53 9.22
C PRO A 139 8.37 1.62 8.85
N VAL A 140 8.07 0.35 8.52
CA VAL A 140 9.09 -0.62 8.09
C VAL A 140 9.66 -0.21 6.74
N LEU A 141 8.81 0.20 5.78
CA LEU A 141 9.29 0.65 4.46
C LEU A 141 10.18 1.89 4.55
N LYS A 142 9.86 2.85 5.45
CA LYS A 142 10.68 4.05 5.70
C LYS A 142 12.10 3.69 6.17
N TYR A 143 12.28 2.62 6.93
CA TYR A 143 13.62 2.16 7.34
C TYR A 143 14.52 1.82 6.13
N TYR A 144 13.94 1.39 5.01
CA TYR A 144 14.66 1.07 3.78
C TYR A 144 14.91 2.28 2.87
N LEU A 145 14.55 3.48 3.31
CA LEU A 145 14.85 4.73 2.63
C LEU A 145 16.08 5.39 3.24
N THR A 146 16.86 6.07 2.41
CA THR A 146 17.91 6.99 2.84
C THR A 146 17.29 8.29 3.31
N ARG A 147 18.10 9.16 3.91
CA ARG A 147 17.70 10.51 4.31
C ARG A 147 17.14 11.35 3.15
N PHE A 148 17.59 11.11 1.92
CA PHE A 148 17.16 11.84 0.73
C PHE A 148 15.90 11.25 0.10
N GLY A 149 15.41 10.13 0.64
CA GLY A 149 14.30 9.38 0.08
C GLY A 149 14.73 8.32 -0.94
N ASP A 150 16.01 8.12 -1.25
CA ASP A 150 16.42 7.01 -2.13
C ASP A 150 16.25 5.65 -1.45
N ILE A 151 16.02 4.59 -2.24
CA ILE A 151 15.93 3.23 -1.70
C ILE A 151 17.34 2.73 -1.38
N LYS A 152 17.59 2.34 -0.13
CA LYS A 152 18.89 1.85 0.33
C LYS A 152 19.38 0.69 -0.57
N PRO A 153 20.63 0.75 -1.08
CA PRO A 153 21.21 -0.36 -1.82
C PRO A 153 21.27 -1.64 -0.97
N ARG A 154 21.23 -2.80 -1.63
CA ARG A 154 21.27 -4.11 -0.97
C ARG A 154 22.45 -4.28 0.01
N ALA A 155 23.60 -3.68 -0.32
CA ALA A 155 24.81 -3.73 0.51
C ALA A 155 24.58 -3.21 1.94
N TYR A 156 23.64 -2.27 2.12
CA TYR A 156 23.30 -1.68 3.41
C TYR A 156 22.11 -2.35 4.09
N THR A 157 21.25 -3.03 3.34
CA THR A 157 20.03 -3.64 3.88
C THR A 157 20.24 -5.09 4.34
N GLY A 158 21.28 -5.77 3.85
CA GLY A 158 21.53 -7.19 4.15
C GLY A 158 20.48 -8.15 3.55
N ASN A 159 19.54 -7.62 2.74
CA ASN A 159 18.47 -8.41 2.13
C ASN A 159 19.00 -9.36 1.05
N SER A 160 18.30 -10.48 0.85
CA SER A 160 18.47 -11.27 -0.37
C SER A 160 17.98 -10.50 -1.60
N VAL A 161 18.45 -10.86 -2.80
CA VAL A 161 18.03 -10.20 -4.04
C VAL A 161 16.51 -10.26 -4.23
N LYS A 162 15.91 -11.42 -3.93
CA LYS A 162 14.46 -11.64 -4.02
C LYS A 162 13.69 -10.70 -3.09
N ILE A 163 14.12 -10.58 -1.84
CA ILE A 163 13.48 -9.71 -0.84
C ILE A 163 13.67 -8.24 -1.21
N GLN A 164 14.88 -7.83 -1.59
CA GLN A 164 15.16 -6.45 -1.98
C GLN A 164 14.28 -6.00 -3.17
N LYS A 165 14.06 -6.87 -4.16
CA LYS A 165 13.16 -6.58 -5.28
C LYS A 165 11.72 -6.38 -4.82
N LYS A 166 11.21 -7.22 -3.91
CA LYS A 166 9.87 -7.09 -3.34
C LYS A 166 9.72 -5.80 -2.53
N VAL A 167 10.67 -5.52 -1.62
CA VAL A 167 10.67 -4.27 -0.82
C VAL A 167 10.69 -3.05 -1.74
N ARG A 168 11.52 -3.06 -2.78
CA ARG A 168 11.55 -1.98 -3.79
C ARG A 168 10.19 -1.78 -4.46
N GLN A 169 9.53 -2.86 -4.85
CA GLN A 169 8.21 -2.82 -5.48
C GLN A 169 7.17 -2.19 -4.53
N GLU A 170 7.12 -2.61 -3.27
CA GLU A 170 6.18 -2.07 -2.28
C GLU A 170 6.45 -0.60 -1.93
N ILE A 171 7.73 -0.19 -1.86
CA ILE A 171 8.09 1.23 -1.70
C ILE A 171 7.57 2.05 -2.89
N ILE A 172 7.75 1.55 -4.12
CA ILE A 172 7.25 2.25 -5.31
C ILE A 172 5.72 2.33 -5.29
N ARG A 173 5.02 1.25 -4.91
CA ARG A 173 3.56 1.27 -4.74
C ARG A 173 3.13 2.33 -3.72
N ALA A 174 3.74 2.34 -2.53
CA ALA A 174 3.47 3.33 -1.49
C ALA A 174 3.74 4.77 -1.96
N ARG A 175 4.76 4.99 -2.80
CA ARG A 175 5.03 6.31 -3.42
C ARG A 175 4.00 6.70 -4.47
N THR A 176 3.60 5.77 -5.33
CA THR A 176 2.57 5.98 -6.34
C THR A 176 1.22 6.32 -5.70
N LEU A 177 0.93 5.73 -4.54
CA LEU A 177 -0.22 6.02 -3.69
C LEU A 177 -0.06 7.33 -2.89
N GLY A 178 1.14 7.93 -2.87
CA GLY A 178 1.41 9.16 -2.13
C GLY A 178 1.64 9.00 -0.63
N LEU A 179 1.75 7.77 -0.12
CA LEU A 179 2.04 7.53 1.30
C LEU A 179 3.53 7.77 1.65
N LEU A 180 4.41 7.63 0.67
CA LEU A 180 5.85 7.94 0.78
C LEU A 180 6.24 8.97 -0.28
N SER A 181 7.27 9.77 0.01
CA SER A 181 7.83 10.71 -0.97
C SER A 181 8.82 10.00 -1.90
N PHE A 182 8.94 10.51 -3.13
CA PHE A 182 10.03 10.12 -4.03
C PHE A 182 11.36 10.75 -3.64
N ILE A 183 11.29 12.00 -3.13
CA ILE A 183 12.43 12.80 -2.69
C ILE A 183 12.05 13.37 -1.32
N SER A 184 12.95 13.24 -0.35
CA SER A 184 12.85 14.00 0.90
C SER A 184 13.61 15.31 0.72
N ARG A 185 12.91 16.43 0.96
CA ARG A 185 13.58 17.72 1.15
C ARG A 185 14.25 17.77 2.52
#